data_AF-A0A5J5AHF8-F1
#
_entry.id   AF-A0A5J5AHF8-F1
#
_cell.length_a   1.000
_cell.length_b   1.000
_cell.length_c   1.000
_cell.angle_alpha   90.00
_cell.angle_beta   90.00
_cell.angle_gamma   90.00
#
_symmetry.space_group_name_H-M   'P 1'
#
loop_
_entity.id
_entity.type
_entity.pdbx_description
1 polymer ?
#
loop_
_entity_poly.entity_id
_entity_poly.type
_entity_poly.pdbx_seq_one_letter_code
_entity_poly.pdbx_strand_id
1 'polypeptide(L)'
;MLVKTQLFCFLYFSLVVCDEVWVLFLVETVMMLSLSLYIYVCVCVYFFSLETSLSFIRINSFDCCLLLVLSEAYDALDPNGNITIKWDVISWTPDGYVAVVTMYNFQQYRHIQAPGWSLGWTWSKKEVIWNMMGAQTTEQGDCSRFKGNVPHCCKKDPTVVDLLPGTPYNQQIANCCKGGVINSWVQDPSNAASSFQVSVGAAGTTNKTVRVPKNFTLKAPGPGYTCGPAKIGKPTKFVSQDGRRVTQAMMTWNVTCTYSQFLAQKTPTCCVSLSSFYNDTIVPCPTCTCGCQNNSTRPGSCVDPNSPHLASVVSGSGKNSFAPLVQCTSHMCPIRVHWHVKLNYKEYWRVKVTITNFNYRMNYTQWNLVVQHPNFDNLTQLFSFNYKPLNPYEAINDTAMLWGVKFYNDFLMQAGPLGNVQSELLFQKDKSTFTFEKGWAFPRRIYFNGDNCVMPPPDAYPYLPNSSSRPYISLLTLMMTLLSSLAFFFAHA
;
A
#
# COMPACT_ATOMS: atom_id res chain seq x y z
N MET A 1 -19.24 -48.54 71.19
CA MET A 1 -20.30 -47.65 70.69
C MET A 1 -19.61 -46.38 70.17
N LEU A 2 -18.76 -46.42 69.14
CA LEU A 2 -19.01 -46.88 67.77
C LEU A 2 -20.30 -46.25 67.21
N VAL A 3 -20.13 -45.45 66.16
CA VAL A 3 -21.12 -44.58 65.48
C VAL A 3 -21.39 -43.22 66.15
N LYS A 4 -20.39 -42.32 66.17
CA LYS A 4 -20.64 -40.85 66.16
C LYS A 4 -19.48 -39.95 65.73
N THR A 5 -18.30 -40.49 65.38
CA THR A 5 -17.12 -39.69 64.97
C THR A 5 -16.69 -39.88 63.50
N GLN A 6 -17.50 -40.57 62.68
CA GLN A 6 -17.31 -40.63 61.22
C GLN A 6 -18.19 -39.65 60.43
N LEU A 7 -19.11 -38.94 61.08
CA LEU A 7 -20.05 -38.05 60.39
C LEU A 7 -19.57 -36.59 60.24
N PHE A 8 -18.51 -36.16 60.96
CA PHE A 8 -17.99 -34.79 60.84
C PHE A 8 -16.80 -34.63 59.88
N CYS A 9 -16.07 -35.69 59.54
CA CYS A 9 -15.07 -35.64 58.45
C CYS A 9 -15.67 -35.78 57.05
N PHE A 10 -16.86 -36.36 56.92
CA PHE A 10 -17.52 -36.49 55.61
C PHE A 10 -18.21 -35.21 55.14
N LEU A 11 -18.62 -34.32 56.05
CA LEU A 11 -19.34 -33.09 55.71
C LEU A 11 -18.44 -31.89 55.39
N TYR A 12 -17.17 -31.88 55.85
CA TYR A 12 -16.22 -30.83 55.46
C TYR A 12 -15.50 -31.15 54.13
N PHE A 13 -15.32 -32.43 53.79
CA PHE A 13 -14.80 -32.82 52.47
C PHE A 13 -15.86 -32.72 51.35
N SER A 14 -17.15 -32.78 51.69
CA SER A 14 -18.24 -32.71 50.68
C SER A 14 -18.62 -31.28 50.29
N LEU A 15 -18.13 -30.25 50.99
CA LEU A 15 -18.37 -28.85 50.64
C LEU A 15 -17.19 -28.21 49.87
N VAL A 16 -16.00 -28.82 49.87
CA VAL A 16 -14.84 -28.32 49.10
C VAL A 16 -14.77 -28.97 47.70
N VAL A 17 -15.45 -30.09 47.45
CA VAL A 17 -15.48 -30.74 46.12
C VAL A 17 -16.62 -30.22 45.23
N CYS A 18 -17.55 -29.41 45.74
CA CYS A 18 -18.66 -28.86 44.93
C CYS A 18 -18.35 -27.55 44.20
N ASP A 19 -17.27 -26.84 44.51
CA ASP A 19 -16.88 -25.61 43.77
C ASP A 19 -15.86 -25.85 42.64
N GLU A 20 -15.15 -26.98 42.63
CA GLU A 20 -14.17 -27.32 41.58
C GLU A 20 -14.80 -28.07 40.37
N VAL A 21 -15.98 -28.69 40.53
CA VAL A 21 -16.62 -29.48 39.46
C VAL A 21 -17.48 -28.63 38.51
N TRP A 22 -17.92 -27.43 38.94
CA TRP A 22 -18.66 -26.51 38.08
C TRP A 22 -17.79 -25.67 37.14
N VAL A 23 -16.50 -25.47 37.46
CA VAL A 23 -15.59 -24.71 36.61
C VAL A 23 -15.01 -25.55 35.47
N LEU A 24 -14.84 -26.87 35.65
CA LEU A 24 -14.41 -27.79 34.59
C LEU A 24 -15.51 -28.12 33.57
N PHE A 25 -16.79 -28.14 33.98
CA PHE A 25 -17.92 -28.39 33.06
C PHE A 25 -18.20 -27.24 32.08
N LEU A 26 -17.86 -26.00 32.46
CA LEU A 26 -17.96 -24.80 31.61
C LEU A 26 -16.81 -24.69 30.60
N VAL A 27 -15.63 -25.25 30.92
CA VAL A 27 -14.46 -25.23 30.02
C VAL A 27 -14.59 -26.33 28.95
N GLU A 28 -15.13 -27.51 29.27
CA GLU A 28 -15.36 -28.57 28.27
C GLU A 28 -16.52 -28.29 27.31
N THR A 29 -17.60 -27.62 27.75
CA THR A 29 -18.72 -27.26 26.85
C THR A 29 -18.36 -26.15 25.86
N VAL A 30 -17.49 -25.20 26.22
CA VAL A 30 -17.04 -24.14 25.30
C VAL A 30 -15.97 -24.66 24.31
N MET A 31 -15.14 -25.63 24.70
CA MET A 31 -14.20 -26.27 23.77
C MET A 31 -14.90 -27.24 22.79
N MET A 32 -15.93 -27.97 23.24
CA MET A 32 -16.77 -28.82 22.38
C MET A 32 -17.58 -28.02 21.34
N LEU A 33 -17.99 -26.78 21.63
CA LEU A 33 -18.66 -25.88 20.67
C LEU A 33 -17.70 -25.26 19.64
N SER A 34 -16.40 -25.20 19.92
CA SER A 34 -15.40 -24.69 18.95
C SER A 34 -14.89 -25.78 17.99
N LEU A 35 -14.77 -27.04 18.45
CA LEU A 35 -14.40 -28.17 17.60
C LEU A 35 -15.56 -28.69 16.75
N SER A 36 -16.80 -28.60 17.23
CA SER A 36 -17.97 -28.97 16.43
C SER A 36 -18.26 -27.98 15.29
N LEU A 37 -17.85 -26.71 15.39
CA LEU A 37 -17.89 -25.76 14.27
C LEU A 37 -16.81 -26.04 13.21
N TYR A 38 -15.66 -26.60 13.60
CA TYR A 38 -14.56 -26.91 12.67
C TYR A 38 -14.77 -28.26 11.95
N ILE A 39 -15.38 -29.23 12.63
CA ILE A 39 -15.69 -30.55 12.06
C ILE A 39 -16.89 -30.48 11.09
N TYR A 40 -17.85 -29.56 11.32
CA TYR A 40 -18.95 -29.32 10.37
C TYR A 40 -18.48 -28.77 9.02
N VAL A 41 -17.38 -28.02 8.98
CA VAL A 41 -16.80 -27.48 7.74
C VAL A 41 -15.96 -28.52 6.99
N CYS A 42 -15.34 -29.47 7.71
CA CYS A 42 -14.47 -30.48 7.09
C CYS A 42 -15.22 -31.74 6.60
N VAL A 43 -16.35 -32.11 7.24
CA VAL A 43 -17.10 -33.33 6.88
C VAL A 43 -18.00 -33.14 5.64
N CYS A 44 -18.33 -31.91 5.26
CA CYS A 44 -19.09 -31.63 4.02
C CYS A 44 -18.32 -31.95 2.72
N VAL A 45 -17.00 -32.16 2.78
CA VAL A 45 -16.18 -32.45 1.58
C VAL A 45 -15.97 -33.96 1.38
N TYR A 46 -16.16 -34.79 2.41
CA TYR A 46 -15.74 -36.20 2.37
C TYR A 46 -16.85 -37.24 2.20
N PHE A 47 -18.13 -36.87 2.29
CA PHE A 47 -19.25 -37.82 2.18
C PHE A 47 -19.92 -37.84 0.79
N PHE A 48 -19.19 -37.47 -0.26
CA PHE A 48 -19.51 -37.83 -1.65
C PHE A 48 -18.85 -39.17 -2.00
N SER A 49 -19.30 -40.26 -1.37
CA SER A 49 -19.17 -41.66 -1.82
C SER A 49 -19.50 -42.62 -0.66
N LEU A 50 -20.76 -42.95 -0.43
CA LEU A 50 -21.19 -44.35 -0.23
C LEU A 50 -22.71 -44.45 -0.19
N GLU A 51 -23.18 -45.57 -0.70
CA GLU A 51 -24.52 -45.86 -1.19
C GLU A 51 -25.63 -46.03 -0.13
N THR A 52 -26.85 -45.75 -0.61
CA THR A 52 -28.14 -46.42 -0.32
C THR A 52 -28.75 -46.39 1.09
N SER A 53 -29.80 -45.57 1.28
CA SER A 53 -31.18 -46.08 1.35
C SER A 53 -32.21 -44.96 1.66
N LEU A 54 -33.26 -44.94 0.84
CA LEU A 54 -34.65 -44.54 1.13
C LEU A 54 -34.97 -43.15 1.71
N SER A 55 -35.51 -42.32 0.82
CA SER A 55 -36.82 -41.63 0.98
C SER A 55 -36.87 -40.27 1.69
N PHE A 56 -37.19 -39.26 0.86
CA PHE A 56 -37.81 -37.96 1.16
C PHE A 56 -37.02 -36.98 2.04
N ILE A 57 -36.45 -35.95 1.39
CA ILE A 57 -36.73 -34.53 1.62
C ILE A 57 -36.16 -33.75 0.44
N ARG A 58 -37.05 -33.22 -0.43
CA ARG A 58 -36.71 -32.15 -1.37
C ARG A 58 -36.64 -30.86 -0.55
N ILE A 59 -35.44 -30.36 -0.30
CA ILE A 59 -35.24 -28.95 0.06
C ILE A 59 -34.30 -28.35 -1.00
N ASN A 60 -34.79 -27.29 -1.63
CA ASN A 60 -34.18 -26.56 -2.73
C ASN A 60 -32.71 -26.23 -2.46
N SER A 61 -31.81 -26.79 -3.25
CA SER A 61 -30.37 -26.49 -3.28
C SER A 61 -30.03 -25.20 -4.05
N PHE A 62 -31.00 -24.30 -4.25
CA PHE A 62 -30.85 -23.10 -5.07
C PHE A 62 -30.52 -21.81 -4.29
N ASP A 63 -30.45 -21.86 -2.95
CA ASP A 63 -30.26 -20.64 -2.12
C ASP A 63 -28.96 -20.58 -1.32
N CYS A 64 -28.04 -21.55 -1.45
CA CYS A 64 -26.74 -21.51 -0.74
C CYS A 64 -25.59 -20.93 -1.58
N CYS A 65 -25.80 -20.68 -2.88
CA CYS A 65 -24.76 -20.19 -3.80
C CYS A 65 -24.74 -18.66 -4.01
N LEU A 66 -25.59 -17.88 -3.32
CA LEU A 66 -25.70 -16.44 -3.53
C LEU A 66 -24.95 -15.57 -2.50
N LEU A 67 -24.17 -16.17 -1.60
CA LEU A 67 -23.22 -15.45 -0.74
C LEU A 67 -21.76 -15.79 -1.09
N LEU A 68 -21.47 -15.98 -2.37
CA LEU A 68 -20.18 -15.51 -2.88
C LEU A 68 -20.22 -13.99 -2.78
N VAL A 69 -19.86 -13.45 -1.61
CA VAL A 69 -19.33 -12.11 -1.53
C VAL A 69 -18.19 -12.12 -2.55
N LEU A 70 -18.41 -11.48 -3.69
CA LEU A 70 -17.32 -11.07 -4.55
C LEU A 70 -16.36 -10.38 -3.59
N SER A 71 -15.23 -11.01 -3.31
CA SER A 71 -14.06 -10.35 -2.73
C SER A 71 -13.58 -9.36 -3.79
N GLU A 72 -14.37 -8.31 -3.91
CA GLU A 72 -14.06 -7.00 -4.42
C GLU A 72 -12.68 -6.70 -3.81
N ALA A 73 -11.65 -6.82 -4.64
CA ALA A 73 -10.24 -6.68 -4.34
C ALA A 73 -9.87 -5.20 -4.10
N TYR A 74 -10.60 -4.52 -3.21
CA TYR A 74 -10.42 -3.11 -2.94
C TYR A 74 -9.36 -2.93 -1.86
N ASP A 75 -8.68 -1.80 -1.97
CA ASP A 75 -7.69 -1.37 -1.01
C ASP A 75 -8.38 -0.97 0.30
N ALA A 76 -8.22 -1.76 1.37
CA ALA A 76 -8.90 -1.49 2.64
C ALA A 76 -8.54 -0.13 3.26
N LEU A 77 -7.37 0.43 2.92
CA LEU A 77 -6.96 1.76 3.39
C LEU A 77 -7.47 2.90 2.50
N ASP A 78 -7.98 2.60 1.31
CA ASP A 78 -8.53 3.58 0.37
C ASP A 78 -9.68 2.98 -0.45
N PRO A 79 -10.83 2.65 0.20
CA PRO A 79 -11.91 1.91 -0.43
C PRO A 79 -12.57 2.67 -1.59
N ASN A 80 -12.51 4.00 -1.56
CA ASN A 80 -13.07 4.88 -2.60
C ASN A 80 -12.03 5.34 -3.63
N GLY A 81 -10.77 4.91 -3.46
CA GLY A 81 -9.65 5.30 -4.31
C GLY A 81 -9.82 4.82 -5.75
N ASN A 82 -9.88 5.76 -6.69
CA ASN A 82 -9.95 5.44 -8.10
C ASN A 82 -9.28 6.51 -8.96
N ILE A 83 -9.03 6.17 -10.22
CA ILE A 83 -8.66 7.11 -11.26
C ILE A 83 -9.87 7.29 -12.18
N THR A 84 -10.37 8.51 -12.29
CA THR A 84 -11.47 8.82 -13.19
C THR A 84 -10.94 9.55 -14.42
N ILE A 85 -11.11 8.96 -15.60
CA ILE A 85 -10.87 9.61 -16.88
C ILE A 85 -12.18 10.25 -17.30
N LYS A 86 -12.12 11.55 -17.53
CA LYS A 86 -13.25 12.37 -17.94
C LYS A 86 -13.02 12.87 -19.36
N TRP A 87 -13.95 12.57 -20.24
CA TRP A 87 -13.90 12.93 -21.65
C TRP A 87 -14.97 13.99 -21.92
N ASP A 88 -14.54 15.25 -22.03
CA ASP A 88 -15.43 16.39 -22.23
C ASP A 88 -15.37 16.86 -23.69
N VAL A 89 -16.45 16.67 -24.44
CA VAL A 89 -16.59 17.19 -25.81
C VAL A 89 -16.90 18.68 -25.72
N ILE A 90 -15.97 19.55 -26.12
CA ILE A 90 -16.08 21.00 -25.92
C ILE A 90 -16.61 21.75 -27.15
N SER A 91 -16.40 21.22 -28.36
CA SER A 91 -16.88 21.83 -29.59
C SER A 91 -17.00 20.80 -30.72
N TRP A 92 -17.84 21.11 -31.71
CA TRP A 92 -17.99 20.33 -32.94
C TRP A 92 -17.02 20.83 -34.01
N THR A 93 -16.50 19.93 -34.82
CA THR A 93 -15.78 20.24 -36.06
C THR A 93 -16.62 19.79 -37.26
N PRO A 94 -16.30 20.20 -38.50
CA PRO A 94 -17.04 19.76 -39.69
C PRO A 94 -17.13 18.24 -39.86
N ASP A 95 -16.18 17.49 -39.29
CA ASP A 95 -16.01 16.06 -39.48
C ASP A 95 -15.89 15.28 -38.15
N GLY A 96 -16.17 15.92 -37.01
CA GLY A 96 -16.01 15.34 -35.68
C GLY A 96 -16.14 16.35 -34.56
N TYR A 97 -15.22 16.30 -33.61
CA TYR A 97 -15.28 17.12 -32.40
C TYR A 97 -13.91 17.36 -31.78
N VAL A 98 -13.82 18.39 -30.95
CA VAL A 98 -12.69 18.60 -30.04
C VAL A 98 -13.11 18.20 -28.63
N ALA A 99 -12.27 17.41 -27.95
CA ALA A 99 -12.49 17.02 -26.58
C ALA A 99 -11.28 17.30 -25.69
N VAL A 100 -11.55 17.60 -24.43
CA VAL A 100 -10.55 17.65 -23.36
C VAL A 100 -10.70 16.38 -22.54
N VAL A 101 -9.62 15.61 -22.44
CA VAL A 101 -9.56 14.39 -21.66
C VAL A 101 -8.76 14.69 -20.40
N THR A 102 -9.40 14.56 -19.24
CA THR A 102 -8.77 14.81 -17.94
C THR A 102 -8.79 13.54 -17.10
N MET A 103 -7.64 13.15 -16.58
CA MET A 103 -7.51 12.09 -15.60
C MET A 103 -7.36 12.68 -14.21
N TYR A 104 -8.26 12.30 -13.32
CA TYR A 104 -8.24 12.65 -11.91
C TYR A 104 -7.81 11.44 -11.11
N ASN A 105 -6.79 11.60 -10.28
CA ASN A 105 -6.40 10.62 -9.29
C ASN A 105 -7.05 10.94 -7.95
N PHE A 106 -8.08 10.19 -7.60
CA PHE A 106 -8.77 10.29 -6.30
C PHE A 106 -8.19 9.32 -5.27
N GLN A 107 -7.10 8.62 -5.57
CA GLN A 107 -6.44 7.75 -4.62
C GLN A 107 -5.73 8.59 -3.56
N GLN A 108 -5.90 8.22 -2.29
CA GLN A 108 -5.39 9.01 -1.17
C GLN A 108 -3.85 9.02 -1.15
N TYR A 109 -3.23 7.84 -1.26
CA TYR A 109 -1.79 7.68 -1.09
C TYR A 109 -1.10 7.04 -2.29
N ARG A 110 -1.81 6.55 -3.31
CA ARG A 110 -1.19 6.01 -4.53
C ARG A 110 -1.02 7.12 -5.56
N HIS A 111 0.18 7.22 -6.13
CA HIS A 111 0.49 8.17 -7.19
C HIS A 111 1.08 7.43 -8.40
N ILE A 112 0.96 8.01 -9.59
CA ILE A 112 1.59 7.51 -10.80
C ILE A 112 2.95 8.16 -10.93
N GLN A 113 4.01 7.36 -10.79
CA GLN A 113 5.40 7.79 -10.92
C GLN A 113 5.87 7.80 -12.39
N ALA A 114 7.05 8.36 -12.65
CA ALA A 114 7.73 8.20 -13.94
C ALA A 114 7.98 6.70 -14.24
N PRO A 115 7.80 6.21 -15.48
CA PRO A 115 7.61 6.92 -16.76
C PRO A 115 6.21 7.50 -17.03
N GLY A 116 5.31 7.45 -16.04
CA GLY A 116 3.99 8.06 -16.12
C GLY A 116 2.92 7.10 -16.63
N TRP A 117 1.73 7.65 -16.85
CA TRP A 117 0.60 6.92 -17.42
C TRP A 117 0.71 6.75 -18.94
N SER A 118 0.11 5.69 -19.45
CA SER A 118 -0.23 5.52 -20.87
C SER A 118 -1.70 5.13 -20.97
N LEU A 119 -2.47 5.91 -21.73
CA LEU A 119 -3.91 5.73 -21.87
C LEU A 119 -4.22 5.21 -23.27
N GLY A 120 -4.85 4.05 -23.36
CA GLY A 120 -5.36 3.49 -24.60
C GLY A 120 -6.88 3.39 -24.60
N TRP A 121 -7.48 3.43 -25.78
CA TRP A 121 -8.90 3.14 -25.99
C TRP A 121 -9.10 2.61 -27.40
N THR A 122 -10.31 2.13 -27.71
CA THR A 122 -10.70 1.69 -29.04
C THR A 122 -11.83 2.56 -29.58
N TRP A 123 -11.65 3.06 -30.81
CA TRP A 123 -12.67 3.79 -31.54
C TRP A 123 -13.87 2.90 -31.88
N SER A 124 -15.08 3.45 -31.78
CA SER A 124 -16.33 2.71 -32.04
C SER A 124 -16.57 2.44 -33.53
N LYS A 125 -16.07 3.32 -34.40
CA LYS A 125 -16.23 3.26 -35.87
C LYS A 125 -14.85 3.34 -36.53
N LYS A 126 -14.61 4.37 -37.35
CA LYS A 126 -13.38 4.64 -38.13
C LYS A 126 -12.87 6.05 -37.83
N GLU A 127 -13.03 6.48 -36.59
CA GLU A 127 -12.55 7.76 -36.09
C GLU A 127 -11.01 7.83 -36.20
N VAL A 128 -10.49 9.04 -36.37
CA VAL A 128 -9.05 9.34 -36.42
C VAL A 128 -8.73 10.52 -35.52
N ILE A 129 -7.46 10.68 -35.16
CA ILE A 129 -7.00 11.84 -34.39
C ILE A 129 -6.33 12.81 -35.35
N TRP A 130 -6.91 14.00 -35.50
CA TRP A 130 -6.34 15.07 -36.32
C TRP A 130 -5.18 15.78 -35.64
N ASN A 131 -5.34 16.10 -34.36
CA ASN A 131 -4.36 16.84 -33.59
C ASN A 131 -4.49 16.55 -32.09
N MET A 132 -3.41 16.76 -31.35
CA MET A 132 -3.37 16.66 -29.89
C MET A 132 -2.56 17.81 -29.28
N MET A 133 -2.96 18.23 -28.08
CA MET A 133 -2.19 19.16 -27.25
C MET A 133 -2.08 18.62 -25.83
N GLY A 134 -0.92 18.80 -25.21
CA GLY A 134 -0.60 18.27 -23.88
C GLY A 134 -0.20 16.80 -23.84
N ALA A 135 -0.56 16.01 -24.85
CA ALA A 135 -0.19 14.60 -24.97
C ALA A 135 0.04 14.23 -26.44
N GLN A 136 0.63 13.05 -26.67
CA GLN A 136 0.87 12.52 -28.02
C GLN A 136 0.60 11.02 -28.08
N THR A 137 0.21 10.52 -29.24
CA THR A 137 0.14 9.08 -29.50
C THR A 137 1.53 8.48 -29.65
N THR A 138 1.72 7.25 -29.16
CA THR A 138 2.99 6.52 -29.30
C THR A 138 3.26 6.06 -30.73
N GLU A 139 2.20 5.85 -31.52
CA GLU A 139 2.27 5.39 -32.91
C GLU A 139 1.23 6.13 -33.77
N GLN A 140 1.56 6.40 -35.02
CA GLN A 140 0.64 7.03 -35.99
C GLN A 140 -0.32 6.00 -36.63
N GLY A 141 0.16 4.78 -36.94
CA GLY A 141 -0.59 3.77 -37.67
C GLY A 141 -0.69 4.02 -39.18
N ASP A 142 -1.52 3.24 -39.87
CA ASP A 142 -1.72 3.35 -41.31
C ASP A 142 -2.73 4.47 -41.66
N CYS A 143 -2.19 5.61 -42.08
CA CYS A 143 -2.96 6.75 -42.56
C CYS A 143 -3.02 6.87 -44.10
N SER A 144 -2.66 5.83 -44.86
CA SER A 144 -2.56 5.86 -46.33
C SER A 144 -3.84 6.30 -47.06
N ARG A 145 -5.01 6.17 -46.41
CA ARG A 145 -6.30 6.67 -46.92
C ARG A 145 -6.32 8.20 -47.13
N PHE A 146 -5.49 8.96 -46.41
CA PHE A 146 -5.46 10.42 -46.44
C PHE A 146 -4.33 10.91 -47.36
N LYS A 147 -4.68 11.45 -48.53
CA LYS A 147 -3.72 11.88 -49.57
C LYS A 147 -3.19 13.31 -49.42
N GLY A 148 -3.77 14.10 -48.50
CA GLY A 148 -3.43 15.51 -48.29
C GLY A 148 -3.02 15.74 -46.84
N ASN A 149 -3.92 16.31 -46.04
CA ASN A 149 -3.71 16.43 -44.60
C ASN A 149 -3.74 15.05 -43.97
N VAL A 150 -2.59 14.61 -43.46
CA VAL A 150 -2.43 13.33 -42.76
C VAL A 150 -2.79 13.52 -41.29
N PRO A 151 -3.71 12.72 -40.72
CA PRO A 151 -4.02 12.78 -39.30
C PRO A 151 -2.81 12.45 -38.40
N HIS A 152 -2.81 12.99 -37.19
CA HIS A 152 -1.85 12.66 -36.14
C HIS A 152 -1.82 11.16 -35.82
N CYS A 153 -2.98 10.48 -35.83
CA CYS A 153 -3.06 9.03 -35.66
C CYS A 153 -4.30 8.44 -36.33
N CYS A 154 -4.13 7.31 -37.03
CA CYS A 154 -5.18 6.56 -37.70
C CYS A 154 -5.40 5.15 -37.12
N LYS A 155 -4.69 4.78 -36.05
CA LYS A 155 -4.95 3.50 -35.37
C LYS A 155 -6.36 3.48 -34.80
N LYS A 156 -7.00 2.31 -34.88
CA LYS A 156 -8.30 2.07 -34.25
C LYS A 156 -8.20 2.05 -32.72
N ASP A 157 -7.05 1.64 -32.22
CA ASP A 157 -6.71 1.47 -30.80
C ASP A 157 -5.48 2.32 -30.41
N PRO A 158 -5.58 3.66 -30.46
CA PRO A 158 -4.45 4.52 -30.13
C PRO A 158 -4.01 4.34 -28.67
N THR A 159 -2.71 4.47 -28.43
CA THR A 159 -2.14 4.63 -27.09
C THR A 159 -1.52 6.01 -27.00
N VAL A 160 -1.84 6.73 -25.93
CA VAL A 160 -1.46 8.12 -25.68
C VAL A 160 -0.62 8.21 -24.43
N VAL A 161 0.40 9.07 -24.49
CA VAL A 161 1.27 9.42 -23.37
C VAL A 161 1.31 10.94 -23.22
N ASP A 162 1.47 11.40 -21.98
CA ASP A 162 1.65 12.81 -21.68
C ASP A 162 2.95 13.35 -22.30
N LEU A 163 2.99 14.65 -22.60
CA LEU A 163 4.22 15.30 -23.02
C LEU A 163 5.17 15.49 -21.83
N LEU A 164 6.45 15.72 -22.10
CA LEU A 164 7.47 15.92 -21.08
C LEU A 164 7.46 17.39 -20.56
N PRO A 165 7.96 17.62 -19.33
CA PRO A 165 8.22 18.97 -18.85
C PRO A 165 9.13 19.76 -19.80
N GLY A 166 8.83 21.05 -20.00
CA GLY A 166 9.57 21.90 -20.94
C GLY A 166 8.99 21.97 -22.36
N THR A 167 7.86 21.30 -22.62
CA THR A 167 7.08 21.43 -23.87
C THR A 167 6.77 22.90 -24.18
N PRO A 168 6.80 23.36 -25.45
CA PRO A 168 6.45 24.74 -25.81
C PRO A 168 5.02 25.14 -25.41
N TYR A 169 4.80 26.39 -25.00
CA TYR A 169 3.50 26.86 -24.47
C TYR A 169 2.31 26.66 -25.44
N ASN A 170 2.55 26.74 -26.76
CA ASN A 170 1.54 26.51 -27.79
C ASN A 170 1.06 25.04 -27.90
N GLN A 171 1.78 24.11 -27.27
CA GLN A 171 1.44 22.68 -27.22
C GLN A 171 0.97 22.26 -25.82
N GLN A 172 0.90 23.20 -24.87
CA GLN A 172 0.46 22.92 -23.51
C GLN A 172 -1.05 23.17 -23.32
N ILE A 173 -1.61 22.46 -22.35
CA ILE A 173 -2.93 22.71 -21.78
C ILE A 173 -2.82 22.65 -20.25
N ALA A 174 -3.84 23.14 -19.54
CA ALA A 174 -3.88 23.07 -18.08
C ALA A 174 -3.64 21.64 -17.57
N ASN A 175 -2.83 21.50 -16.53
CA ASN A 175 -2.48 20.21 -15.92
C ASN A 175 -1.77 19.19 -16.84
N CYS A 176 -1.27 19.57 -18.01
CA CYS A 176 -0.49 18.66 -18.86
C CYS A 176 1.00 18.64 -18.51
N CYS A 177 1.69 17.80 -19.28
CA CYS A 177 3.09 17.92 -19.63
C CYS A 177 4.04 17.63 -18.47
N LYS A 178 3.65 16.68 -17.62
CA LYS A 178 4.41 16.23 -16.45
C LYS A 178 5.09 14.89 -16.71
N GLY A 179 5.19 14.46 -17.97
CA GLY A 179 5.68 13.14 -18.34
C GLY A 179 4.80 12.02 -17.77
N GLY A 180 3.51 12.30 -17.58
CA GLY A 180 2.52 11.32 -17.14
C GLY A 180 2.53 11.06 -15.63
N VAL A 181 3.26 11.85 -14.85
CA VAL A 181 3.24 11.78 -13.39
C VAL A 181 1.96 12.41 -12.85
N ILE A 182 1.25 11.70 -11.97
CA ILE A 182 0.05 12.20 -11.29
C ILE A 182 0.19 11.93 -9.80
N ASN A 183 0.13 12.98 -8.97
CA ASN A 183 0.31 12.85 -7.54
C ASN A 183 -0.91 12.20 -6.85
N SER A 184 -0.75 11.75 -5.62
CA SER A 184 -1.85 11.28 -4.79
C SER A 184 -2.68 12.47 -4.31
N TRP A 185 -3.97 12.23 -4.05
CA TRP A 185 -4.89 13.29 -3.64
C TRP A 185 -4.47 13.92 -2.31
N VAL A 186 -3.90 13.14 -1.39
CA VAL A 186 -3.50 13.64 -0.06
C VAL A 186 -2.22 14.48 -0.11
N GLN A 187 -1.22 14.07 -0.90
CA GLN A 187 0.08 14.76 -0.96
C GLN A 187 0.01 16.10 -1.68
N ASP A 188 -0.68 16.13 -2.83
CA ASP A 188 -0.78 17.34 -3.65
C ASP A 188 -2.04 17.30 -4.53
N PRO A 189 -3.21 17.74 -3.99
CA PRO A 189 -4.45 17.76 -4.73
C PRO A 189 -4.37 18.57 -6.03
N SER A 190 -3.53 19.61 -6.08
CA SER A 190 -3.36 20.46 -7.26
C SER A 190 -2.68 19.75 -8.42
N ASN A 191 -1.87 18.74 -8.11
CA ASN A 191 -1.14 17.91 -9.08
C ASN A 191 -1.70 16.49 -9.20
N ALA A 192 -2.87 16.23 -8.63
CA ALA A 192 -3.60 14.97 -8.73
C ALA A 192 -4.45 14.86 -10.02
N ALA A 193 -4.16 15.69 -11.01
CA ALA A 193 -4.80 15.64 -12.32
C ALA A 193 -3.79 15.81 -13.47
N SER A 194 -4.08 15.15 -14.59
CA SER A 194 -3.40 15.30 -15.87
C SER A 194 -4.42 15.47 -16.98
N SER A 195 -4.18 16.37 -17.94
CA SER A 195 -5.13 16.58 -19.03
C SER A 195 -4.47 16.80 -20.38
N PHE A 196 -5.19 16.45 -21.44
CA PHE A 196 -4.80 16.70 -22.82
C PHE A 196 -6.04 17.03 -23.67
N GLN A 197 -5.82 17.73 -24.77
CA GLN A 197 -6.85 17.98 -25.77
C GLN A 197 -6.64 17.08 -26.98
N VAL A 198 -7.74 16.58 -27.55
CA VAL A 198 -7.74 15.74 -28.75
C VAL A 198 -8.79 16.27 -29.73
N SER A 199 -8.38 16.44 -30.99
CA SER A 199 -9.27 16.73 -32.11
C SER A 199 -9.56 15.44 -32.84
N VAL A 200 -10.81 14.97 -32.78
CA VAL A 200 -11.24 13.69 -33.34
C VAL A 200 -11.98 13.94 -34.65
N GLY A 201 -11.56 13.26 -35.71
CA GLY A 201 -12.19 13.27 -37.03
C GLY A 201 -12.92 11.98 -37.34
N ALA A 202 -13.77 12.01 -38.37
CA ALA A 202 -14.69 10.94 -38.74
C ALA A 202 -15.56 10.43 -37.56
N ALA A 203 -15.71 11.25 -36.52
CA ALA A 203 -16.66 11.09 -35.44
C ALA A 203 -17.92 11.86 -35.80
N GLY A 204 -19.11 11.41 -35.39
CA GLY A 204 -20.33 12.19 -35.68
C GLY A 204 -20.23 13.65 -35.21
N THR A 205 -21.00 14.55 -35.82
CA THR A 205 -20.96 15.99 -35.51
C THR A 205 -22.10 16.44 -34.58
N THR A 206 -22.83 15.49 -34.00
CA THR A 206 -23.97 15.77 -33.10
C THR A 206 -24.04 14.77 -31.95
N ASN A 207 -24.70 15.17 -30.86
CA ASN A 207 -24.93 14.34 -29.67
C ASN A 207 -25.54 12.95 -29.97
N LYS A 208 -26.29 12.82 -31.07
CA LYS A 208 -26.94 11.55 -31.47
C LYS A 208 -26.02 10.63 -32.29
N THR A 209 -25.10 11.21 -33.06
CA THR A 209 -24.29 10.50 -34.06
C THR A 209 -22.93 10.07 -33.51
N VAL A 210 -22.39 10.81 -32.54
CA VAL A 210 -21.17 10.45 -31.81
C VAL A 210 -21.37 9.16 -31.04
N ARG A 211 -20.31 8.34 -31.01
CA ARG A 211 -20.24 7.14 -30.20
C ARG A 211 -19.08 7.26 -29.23
N VAL A 212 -19.32 6.81 -28.01
CA VAL A 212 -18.32 6.79 -26.94
C VAL A 212 -17.22 5.79 -27.32
N PRO A 213 -15.93 6.12 -27.10
CA PRO A 213 -14.86 5.13 -27.21
C PRO A 213 -15.08 3.96 -26.27
N LYS A 214 -14.53 2.80 -26.63
CA LYS A 214 -14.68 1.55 -25.89
C LYS A 214 -13.32 1.05 -25.41
N ASN A 215 -13.33 0.09 -24.48
CA ASN A 215 -12.14 -0.63 -24.05
C ASN A 215 -10.99 0.29 -23.62
N PHE A 216 -11.26 1.18 -22.66
CA PHE A 216 -10.22 2.01 -22.07
C PHE A 216 -9.22 1.13 -21.33
N THR A 217 -7.94 1.42 -21.52
CA THR A 217 -6.83 0.75 -20.85
C THR A 217 -5.93 1.82 -20.24
N LEU A 218 -5.73 1.75 -18.93
CA LEU A 218 -4.79 2.62 -18.23
C LEU A 218 -3.59 1.78 -17.82
N LYS A 219 -2.43 2.12 -18.38
CA LYS A 219 -1.15 1.56 -17.95
C LYS A 219 -0.44 2.62 -17.11
N ALA A 220 0.07 2.20 -15.96
CA ALA A 220 0.96 2.97 -15.12
C ALA A 220 2.27 2.17 -14.97
N PRO A 221 3.30 2.68 -14.28
CA PRO A 221 4.43 1.85 -13.90
C PRO A 221 3.94 0.68 -13.02
N GLY A 222 4.04 -0.54 -13.56
CA GLY A 222 3.47 -1.74 -12.97
C GLY A 222 2.05 -2.07 -13.48
N PRO A 223 1.63 -3.34 -13.44
CA PRO A 223 0.23 -3.70 -13.71
C PRO A 223 -0.65 -3.27 -12.53
N GLY A 224 -1.98 -3.33 -12.69
CA GLY A 224 -2.89 -3.19 -11.54
C GLY A 224 -4.18 -2.41 -11.82
N TYR A 225 -4.19 -1.52 -12.81
CA TYR A 225 -5.38 -0.76 -13.14
C TYR A 225 -6.28 -1.50 -14.13
N THR A 226 -7.57 -1.56 -13.80
CA THR A 226 -8.62 -2.06 -14.68
C THR A 226 -9.68 -0.97 -14.83
N CYS A 227 -10.03 -0.63 -16.06
CA CYS A 227 -11.01 0.40 -16.36
C CYS A 227 -12.37 -0.20 -16.71
N GLY A 228 -13.44 0.37 -16.16
CA GLY A 228 -14.81 0.03 -16.51
C GLY A 228 -15.26 0.61 -17.86
N PRO A 229 -16.50 0.33 -18.27
CA PRO A 229 -17.09 0.96 -19.45
C PRO A 229 -17.31 2.46 -19.23
N ALA A 230 -17.22 3.24 -20.30
CA ALA A 230 -17.51 4.67 -20.28
C ALA A 230 -19.00 4.93 -20.05
N LYS A 231 -19.31 5.78 -19.07
CA LYS A 231 -20.67 6.17 -18.69
C LYS A 231 -20.93 7.61 -19.10
N ILE A 232 -22.12 7.88 -19.65
CA ILE A 232 -22.53 9.24 -20.00
C ILE A 232 -22.82 10.00 -18.70
N GLY A 233 -22.09 11.08 -18.47
CA GLY A 233 -22.21 11.94 -17.31
C GLY A 233 -22.97 13.23 -17.60
N LYS A 234 -23.22 14.02 -16.56
CA LYS A 234 -23.74 15.39 -16.71
C LYS A 234 -22.68 16.25 -17.40
N PRO A 235 -23.07 17.09 -18.38
CA PRO A 235 -22.12 17.97 -19.05
C PRO A 235 -21.36 18.88 -18.09
N THR A 236 -20.05 18.91 -18.23
CA THR A 236 -19.14 19.71 -17.40
C THR A 236 -19.29 21.19 -17.66
N LYS A 237 -19.25 21.99 -16.59
CA LYS A 237 -19.16 23.45 -16.67
C LYS A 237 -17.71 23.87 -16.46
N PHE A 238 -17.17 24.64 -17.38
CA PHE A 238 -15.84 25.25 -17.29
C PHE A 238 -16.01 26.72 -16.96
N VAL A 239 -15.39 27.15 -15.86
CA VAL A 239 -15.34 28.56 -15.48
C VAL A 239 -14.03 29.14 -16.01
N SER A 240 -14.09 30.29 -16.67
CA SER A 240 -12.91 31.00 -17.14
C SER A 240 -12.02 31.44 -15.97
N GLN A 241 -10.74 31.65 -16.21
CA GLN A 241 -9.78 32.03 -15.16
C GLN A 241 -10.13 33.35 -14.47
N ASP A 242 -10.78 34.28 -15.18
CA ASP A 242 -11.27 35.54 -14.64
C ASP A 242 -12.62 35.41 -13.89
N GLY A 243 -13.20 34.20 -13.85
CA GLY A 243 -14.47 33.90 -13.19
C GLY A 243 -15.73 34.41 -13.90
N ARG A 244 -15.59 35.11 -15.03
CA ARG A 244 -16.71 35.86 -15.66
C ARG A 244 -17.54 35.02 -16.63
N ARG A 245 -16.95 34.01 -17.25
CA ARG A 245 -17.59 33.20 -18.29
C ARG A 245 -17.68 31.75 -17.86
N VAL A 246 -18.87 31.17 -17.98
CA VAL A 246 -19.09 29.73 -17.82
C VAL A 246 -19.42 29.15 -19.18
N THR A 247 -18.60 28.22 -19.66
CA THR A 247 -18.91 27.39 -20.83
C THR A 247 -19.29 26.00 -20.38
N GLN A 248 -19.99 25.25 -21.23
CA GLN A 248 -20.41 23.90 -20.91
C GLN A 248 -19.96 22.94 -22.01
N ALA A 249 -19.50 21.74 -21.62
CA ALA A 249 -19.27 20.66 -22.56
C ALA A 249 -20.58 20.31 -23.29
N MET A 250 -20.48 19.91 -24.54
CA MET A 250 -21.60 19.39 -25.32
C MET A 250 -22.00 17.99 -24.81
N MET A 251 -21.00 17.19 -24.44
CA MET A 251 -21.16 15.86 -23.83
C MET A 251 -20.00 15.59 -22.87
N THR A 252 -20.26 14.79 -21.84
CA THR A 252 -19.24 14.34 -20.88
C THR A 252 -19.37 12.83 -20.70
N TRP A 253 -18.26 12.11 -20.79
CA TRP A 253 -18.20 10.69 -20.47
C TRP A 253 -17.18 10.44 -19.36
N ASN A 254 -17.53 9.57 -18.42
CA ASN A 254 -16.69 9.21 -17.29
C ASN A 254 -16.32 7.74 -17.40
N VAL A 255 -15.03 7.45 -17.25
CA VAL A 255 -14.48 6.11 -17.13
C VAL A 255 -13.80 6.02 -15.79
N THR A 256 -14.20 5.05 -14.98
CA THR A 256 -13.56 4.80 -13.69
C THR A 256 -12.60 3.62 -13.82
N CYS A 257 -11.36 3.84 -13.43
CA CYS A 257 -10.33 2.82 -13.34
C CYS A 257 -10.00 2.56 -11.87
N THR A 258 -10.08 1.30 -11.45
CA THR A 258 -9.76 0.86 -10.09
C THR A 258 -8.44 0.11 -10.10
N TYR A 259 -7.72 0.20 -8.99
CA TYR A 259 -6.46 -0.50 -8.79
C TYR A 259 -6.71 -1.80 -8.00
N SER A 260 -6.24 -2.93 -8.52
CA SER A 260 -6.30 -4.21 -7.84
C SER A 260 -4.91 -4.64 -7.41
N GLN A 261 -4.70 -4.77 -6.09
CA GLN A 261 -3.42 -5.21 -5.53
C GLN A 261 -3.03 -6.62 -6.01
N PHE A 262 -4.01 -7.51 -6.20
CA PHE A 262 -3.77 -8.88 -6.67
C PHE A 262 -3.32 -8.93 -8.14
N LEU A 263 -3.84 -8.05 -9.00
CA LEU A 263 -3.41 -7.97 -10.39
C LEU A 263 -2.06 -7.25 -10.53
N ALA A 264 -1.77 -6.33 -9.61
CA ALA A 264 -0.62 -5.45 -9.70
C ALA A 264 0.71 -6.11 -9.33
N GLN A 265 0.72 -7.04 -8.36
CA GLN A 265 1.97 -7.58 -7.84
C GLN A 265 1.95 -9.10 -7.74
N LYS A 266 2.73 -9.72 -8.63
CA LYS A 266 3.16 -11.12 -8.50
C LYS A 266 4.32 -11.27 -7.51
N THR A 267 5.09 -10.20 -7.30
CA THR A 267 6.26 -10.16 -6.41
C THR A 267 6.26 -8.86 -5.60
N PRO A 268 6.54 -8.89 -4.29
CA PRO A 268 6.68 -7.68 -3.46
C PRO A 268 7.77 -6.74 -3.99
N THR A 269 7.63 -5.44 -3.72
CA THR A 269 8.60 -4.39 -4.12
C THR A 269 9.39 -3.82 -2.93
N CYS A 270 8.97 -4.12 -1.70
CA CYS A 270 9.61 -3.63 -0.49
C CYS A 270 9.53 -4.63 0.68
N CYS A 271 10.46 -4.47 1.62
CA CYS A 271 10.53 -5.26 2.85
C CYS A 271 10.80 -4.36 4.06
N VAL A 272 10.52 -4.90 5.25
CA VAL A 272 10.70 -4.18 6.51
C VAL A 272 11.76 -4.87 7.37
N SER A 273 12.58 -4.08 8.05
CA SER A 273 13.55 -4.54 9.06
C SER A 273 13.34 -3.77 10.36
N LEU A 274 13.51 -4.44 11.49
CA LEU A 274 13.12 -3.91 12.80
C LEU A 274 14.32 -3.93 13.75
N SER A 275 14.43 -2.93 14.61
CA SER A 275 15.42 -2.89 15.68
C SER A 275 14.91 -2.07 16.87
N SER A 276 15.53 -2.24 18.03
CA SER A 276 15.21 -1.45 19.22
C SER A 276 16.46 -1.16 20.04
N PHE A 277 16.40 -0.16 20.92
CA PHE A 277 17.49 0.17 21.84
C PHE A 277 17.72 -0.87 22.94
N TYR A 278 16.77 -1.78 23.15
CA TYR A 278 16.80 -2.79 24.20
C TYR A 278 17.15 -4.20 23.67
N ASN A 279 17.50 -4.31 22.39
CA ASN A 279 17.91 -5.56 21.77
C ASN A 279 19.06 -5.29 20.79
N ASP A 280 20.18 -5.99 20.98
CA ASP A 280 21.40 -5.79 20.18
C ASP A 280 21.30 -6.38 18.77
N THR A 281 20.28 -7.20 18.50
CA THR A 281 20.06 -7.83 17.21
C THR A 281 19.08 -7.03 16.35
N ILE A 282 19.44 -6.84 15.08
CA ILE A 282 18.55 -6.27 14.07
C ILE A 282 17.81 -7.42 13.42
N VAL A 283 16.49 -7.35 13.41
CA VAL A 283 15.63 -8.28 12.68
C VAL A 283 15.65 -7.86 11.21
N PRO A 284 16.31 -8.65 10.34
CA PRO A 284 16.47 -8.27 8.95
C PRO A 284 15.16 -8.44 8.18
N CYS A 285 15.13 -7.89 6.97
CA CYS A 285 14.12 -8.31 6.01
C CYS A 285 14.21 -9.83 5.77
N PRO A 286 13.08 -10.55 5.61
CA PRO A 286 13.10 -11.95 5.25
C PRO A 286 13.93 -12.22 3.99
N THR A 287 14.60 -13.37 3.95
CA THR A 287 15.43 -13.75 2.80
C THR A 287 14.56 -13.98 1.57
N CYS A 288 15.01 -13.51 0.41
CA CYS A 288 14.35 -13.71 -0.88
C CYS A 288 12.92 -13.14 -0.99
N THR A 289 12.56 -12.15 -0.16
CA THR A 289 11.24 -11.49 -0.20
C THR A 289 10.82 -11.02 -1.58
N CYS A 290 11.70 -10.37 -2.33
CA CYS A 290 11.37 -9.81 -3.65
C CYS A 290 11.82 -10.72 -4.82
N GLY A 291 12.03 -12.00 -4.53
CA GLY A 291 12.38 -13.02 -5.52
C GLY A 291 13.89 -13.18 -5.71
N CYS A 292 14.44 -14.28 -5.17
CA CYS A 292 15.78 -14.74 -5.54
C CYS A 292 15.69 -15.60 -6.81
N GLN A 293 16.64 -15.43 -7.73
CA GLN A 293 16.83 -16.36 -8.83
C GLN A 293 17.98 -17.30 -8.50
N ASN A 294 17.84 -18.57 -8.86
CA ASN A 294 18.95 -19.51 -8.82
C ASN A 294 19.97 -19.10 -9.90
N ASN A 295 21.26 -19.02 -9.54
CA ASN A 295 22.37 -18.54 -10.39
C ASN A 295 22.45 -19.18 -11.79
N SER A 296 21.77 -20.31 -12.02
CA SER A 296 21.83 -21.08 -13.26
C SER A 296 20.96 -20.53 -14.41
N THR A 297 19.95 -19.69 -14.15
CA THR A 297 18.96 -19.33 -15.18
C THR A 297 19.11 -17.93 -15.78
N ARG A 298 19.73 -16.96 -15.09
CA ARG A 298 20.09 -15.64 -15.66
C ARG A 298 21.30 -15.01 -14.95
N PRO A 299 22.49 -14.94 -15.60
CA PRO A 299 23.60 -14.15 -15.05
C PRO A 299 23.22 -12.65 -15.06
N GLY A 300 23.22 -12.00 -13.89
CA GLY A 300 22.96 -10.55 -13.75
C GLY A 300 21.66 -10.15 -13.00
N SER A 301 21.12 -10.96 -12.08
CA SER A 301 19.88 -10.63 -11.36
C SER A 301 20.02 -9.49 -10.33
N CYS A 302 21.23 -9.24 -9.84
CA CYS A 302 21.56 -8.11 -8.97
C CYS A 302 23.01 -7.68 -9.21
N VAL A 303 23.37 -6.50 -8.70
CA VAL A 303 24.72 -5.94 -8.81
C VAL A 303 25.41 -5.94 -7.46
N ASP A 304 26.59 -6.54 -7.39
CA ASP A 304 27.47 -6.45 -6.23
C ASP A 304 28.02 -5.01 -6.14
N PRO A 305 27.81 -4.30 -5.01
CA PRO A 305 28.29 -2.93 -4.82
C PRO A 305 29.82 -2.80 -4.97
N ASN A 306 30.58 -3.88 -4.72
CA ASN A 306 32.05 -3.87 -4.79
C ASN A 306 32.59 -4.30 -6.16
N SER A 307 31.72 -4.55 -7.14
CA SER A 307 32.15 -4.98 -8.48
C SER A 307 32.81 -3.84 -9.26
N PRO A 308 34.01 -4.05 -9.85
CA PRO A 308 34.71 -3.03 -10.65
C PRO A 308 33.95 -2.63 -11.93
N HIS A 309 32.93 -3.39 -12.32
CA HIS A 309 32.11 -3.14 -13.52
C HIS A 309 30.76 -2.46 -13.22
N LEU A 310 30.55 -1.95 -11.99
CA LEU A 310 29.31 -1.28 -11.58
C LEU A 310 28.89 -0.18 -12.56
N ALA A 311 29.82 0.71 -12.94
CA ALA A 311 29.53 1.82 -13.86
C ALA A 311 29.09 1.33 -15.25
N SER A 312 29.72 0.27 -15.77
CA SER A 312 29.37 -0.31 -17.07
C SER A 312 28.04 -1.06 -17.07
N VAL A 313 27.66 -1.72 -15.97
CA VAL A 313 26.39 -2.48 -15.86
C VAL A 313 25.19 -1.53 -15.67
N VAL A 314 25.38 -0.46 -14.90
CA VAL A 314 24.36 0.59 -14.71
C VAL A 314 24.12 1.36 -16.01
N SER A 315 25.17 1.58 -16.82
CA SER A 315 25.09 2.34 -18.08
C SER A 315 24.76 1.48 -19.32
N GLY A 316 25.08 0.18 -19.30
CA GLY A 316 25.05 -0.70 -20.47
C GLY A 316 23.76 -1.48 -20.70
N SER A 317 22.84 -1.51 -19.74
CA SER A 317 21.52 -2.11 -19.94
C SER A 317 20.61 -1.13 -20.66
N GLY A 318 20.19 -1.48 -21.88
CA GLY A 318 19.41 -0.63 -22.77
C GLY A 318 18.32 0.19 -22.07
N LYS A 319 18.25 1.48 -22.43
CA LYS A 319 17.39 2.56 -21.93
C LYS A 319 15.87 2.27 -21.82
N ASN A 320 15.42 1.06 -22.14
CA ASN A 320 14.01 0.69 -22.29
C ASN A 320 13.52 -0.40 -21.32
N SER A 321 14.33 -0.83 -20.35
CA SER A 321 13.91 -1.81 -19.34
C SER A 321 13.58 -1.12 -18.01
N PHE A 322 12.29 -0.98 -17.70
CA PHE A 322 11.79 -0.53 -16.39
C PHE A 322 11.92 -1.59 -15.28
N ALA A 323 12.52 -2.74 -15.58
CA ALA A 323 12.78 -3.75 -14.57
C ALA A 323 13.83 -3.23 -13.56
N PRO A 324 13.58 -3.38 -12.24
CA PRO A 324 14.49 -2.89 -11.22
C PRO A 324 15.84 -3.62 -11.31
N LEU A 325 16.93 -2.86 -11.24
CA LEU A 325 18.28 -3.41 -11.11
C LEU A 325 18.72 -3.21 -9.67
N VAL A 326 18.67 -4.25 -8.86
CA VAL A 326 18.86 -4.15 -7.42
C VAL A 326 20.29 -4.47 -7.00
N GLN A 327 20.74 -3.88 -5.90
CA GLN A 327 21.94 -4.29 -5.19
C GLN A 327 21.76 -5.70 -4.62
N CYS A 328 22.80 -6.54 -4.73
CA CYS A 328 22.78 -7.87 -4.16
C CYS A 328 22.67 -7.80 -2.63
N THR A 329 21.55 -8.32 -2.12
CA THR A 329 21.22 -8.40 -0.70
C THR A 329 20.49 -9.72 -0.46
N SER A 330 20.39 -10.17 0.79
CA SER A 330 19.67 -11.40 1.11
C SER A 330 18.17 -11.34 0.78
N HIS A 331 17.56 -10.15 0.79
CA HIS A 331 16.12 -9.94 0.54
C HIS A 331 15.78 -9.60 -0.92
N MET A 332 16.75 -9.12 -1.71
CA MET A 332 16.60 -8.75 -3.13
C MET A 332 15.57 -7.65 -3.43
N CYS A 333 15.06 -6.98 -2.40
CA CYS A 333 14.06 -5.91 -2.54
C CYS A 333 14.64 -4.57 -3.00
N PRO A 334 13.98 -3.88 -3.96
CA PRO A 334 14.32 -2.51 -4.35
C PRO A 334 14.27 -1.52 -3.20
N ILE A 335 13.34 -1.68 -2.25
CA ILE A 335 13.18 -0.78 -1.12
C ILE A 335 13.23 -1.56 0.19
N ARG A 336 13.91 -1.00 1.18
CA ARG A 336 13.85 -1.43 2.57
C ARG A 336 13.41 -0.29 3.46
N VAL A 337 12.40 -0.55 4.28
CA VAL A 337 12.01 0.34 5.37
C VAL A 337 12.58 -0.23 6.67
N HIS A 338 13.39 0.56 7.37
CA HIS A 338 13.94 0.21 8.67
C HIS A 338 13.21 1.00 9.76
N TRP A 339 12.62 0.28 10.70
CA TRP A 339 11.94 0.85 11.86
C TRP A 339 12.76 0.57 13.12
N HIS A 340 13.30 1.63 13.71
CA HIS A 340 14.14 1.56 14.89
C HIS A 340 13.47 2.25 16.08
N VAL A 341 13.17 1.51 17.14
CA VAL A 341 12.74 2.08 18.43
C VAL A 341 13.97 2.64 19.12
N LYS A 342 14.16 3.96 19.06
CA LYS A 342 15.41 4.64 19.41
C LYS A 342 15.54 4.87 20.90
N LEU A 343 14.51 5.42 21.53
CA LEU A 343 14.54 5.81 22.94
C LEU A 343 13.14 5.77 23.55
N ASN A 344 13.10 5.53 24.87
CA ASN A 344 11.89 5.49 25.66
C ASN A 344 12.02 6.43 26.87
N TYR A 345 11.29 7.54 26.87
CA TYR A 345 11.23 8.50 27.97
C TYR A 345 10.08 8.16 28.94
N LYS A 346 9.90 8.95 30.00
CA LYS A 346 8.79 8.75 30.95
C LYS A 346 7.42 8.87 30.26
N GLU A 347 7.23 9.94 29.47
CA GLU A 347 5.94 10.28 28.85
C GLU A 347 5.91 10.10 27.33
N TYR A 348 7.09 9.95 26.70
CA TYR A 348 7.23 9.87 25.26
C TYR A 348 8.09 8.68 24.85
N TRP A 349 7.98 8.27 23.61
CA TRP A 349 8.89 7.34 22.98
C TRP A 349 9.22 7.79 21.57
N ARG A 350 10.41 7.43 21.11
CA ARG A 350 10.99 7.93 19.86
C ARG A 350 11.32 6.79 18.94
N VAL A 351 10.84 6.90 17.71
CA VAL A 351 11.15 5.99 16.60
C VAL A 351 11.97 6.72 15.58
N LYS A 352 12.94 6.02 14.99
CA LYS A 352 13.63 6.44 13.77
C LYS A 352 13.19 5.54 12.62
N VAL A 353 12.70 6.15 11.55
CA VAL A 353 12.34 5.47 10.31
C VAL A 353 13.40 5.79 9.26
N THR A 354 13.89 4.77 8.56
CA THR A 354 14.87 4.92 7.47
C THR A 354 14.40 4.16 6.25
N ILE A 355 14.19 4.85 5.13
CA ILE A 355 13.84 4.23 3.85
C ILE A 355 15.12 4.20 3.01
N THR A 356 15.52 3.01 2.56
CA THR A 356 16.72 2.80 1.74
C THR A 356 16.31 2.28 0.37
N ASN A 357 16.83 2.91 -0.68
CA ASN A 357 16.69 2.48 -2.06
C ASN A 357 17.90 1.64 -2.47
N PHE A 358 17.63 0.41 -2.89
CA PHE A 358 18.60 -0.54 -3.42
C PHE A 358 18.51 -0.68 -4.95
N ASN A 359 17.66 0.10 -5.62
CA ASN A 359 17.54 0.11 -7.07
C ASN A 359 18.51 1.09 -7.72
N TYR A 360 19.34 0.63 -8.65
CA TYR A 360 20.30 1.44 -9.40
C TYR A 360 19.68 2.17 -10.61
N ARG A 361 18.48 1.77 -11.05
CA ARG A 361 17.82 2.33 -12.24
C ARG A 361 16.66 3.27 -11.93
N MET A 362 16.26 3.37 -10.68
CA MET A 362 15.04 4.08 -10.30
C MET A 362 15.29 5.02 -9.13
N ASN A 363 14.88 6.26 -9.35
CA ASN A 363 14.70 7.25 -8.30
C ASN A 363 13.22 7.31 -7.94
N TYR A 364 12.92 7.55 -6.67
CA TYR A 364 11.54 7.74 -6.21
C TYR A 364 11.31 9.21 -5.87
N THR A 365 10.62 9.91 -6.75
CA THR A 365 10.15 11.29 -6.54
C THR A 365 8.81 11.29 -5.84
N GLN A 366 8.57 12.21 -4.92
CA GLN A 366 7.29 12.32 -4.19
C GLN A 366 6.92 11.03 -3.46
N TRP A 367 7.94 10.29 -3.03
CA TRP A 367 7.73 9.03 -2.31
C TRP A 367 6.84 9.25 -1.08
N ASN A 368 6.06 8.23 -0.75
CA ASN A 368 5.28 8.22 0.47
C ASN A 368 5.39 6.87 1.19
N LEU A 369 5.11 6.94 2.48
CA LEU A 369 5.11 5.81 3.39
C LEU A 369 3.80 5.85 4.18
N VAL A 370 2.98 4.81 4.06
CA VAL A 370 1.80 4.63 4.90
C VAL A 370 2.13 3.62 5.99
N VAL A 371 1.89 3.97 7.24
CA VAL A 371 2.21 3.12 8.38
C VAL A 371 0.95 2.93 9.21
N GLN A 372 0.62 1.67 9.49
CA GLN A 372 -0.45 1.30 10.40
C GLN A 372 0.14 0.93 11.77
N HIS A 373 -0.15 1.73 12.78
CA HIS A 373 0.24 1.51 14.17
C HIS A 373 -0.77 2.19 15.12
N PRO A 374 -1.28 1.49 16.16
CA PRO A 374 -2.30 2.03 17.06
C PRO A 374 -1.97 3.38 17.70
N ASN A 375 -0.69 3.65 17.96
CA ASN A 375 -0.26 4.88 18.61
C ASN A 375 -0.12 6.11 17.69
N PHE A 376 -0.53 6.06 16.42
CA PHE A 376 -0.54 7.25 15.56
C PHE A 376 -1.55 8.31 15.99
N ASP A 377 -2.56 7.94 16.79
CA ASP A 377 -3.49 8.85 17.46
C ASP A 377 -2.76 9.84 18.40
N ASN A 378 -1.59 9.43 18.92
CA ASN A 378 -0.81 10.16 19.91
C ASN A 378 0.53 10.68 19.34
N LEU A 379 0.60 10.93 18.03
CA LEU A 379 1.78 11.52 17.40
C LEU A 379 1.96 12.97 17.87
N THR A 380 3.05 13.25 18.60
CA THR A 380 3.31 14.59 19.15
C THR A 380 4.16 15.43 18.20
N GLN A 381 5.22 14.83 17.65
CA GLN A 381 6.17 15.56 16.82
C GLN A 381 6.72 14.66 15.71
N LEU A 382 6.82 15.25 14.52
CA LEU A 382 7.44 14.66 13.35
C LEU A 382 8.64 15.49 12.94
N PHE A 383 9.75 14.83 12.64
CA PHE A 383 10.98 15.48 12.18
C PHE A 383 11.23 15.18 10.71
N SER A 384 11.48 16.20 9.88
CA SER A 384 11.94 16.04 8.50
C SER A 384 10.97 15.41 7.49
N PHE A 385 9.79 14.90 7.88
CA PHE A 385 8.73 14.47 6.95
C PHE A 385 7.45 15.29 7.14
N ASN A 386 6.58 15.27 6.13
CA ASN A 386 5.19 15.69 6.24
C ASN A 386 4.32 14.53 6.74
N TYR A 387 3.17 14.85 7.33
CA TYR A 387 2.23 13.88 7.89
C TYR A 387 0.78 14.24 7.61
N LYS A 388 -0.02 13.20 7.38
CA LYS A 388 -1.48 13.29 7.40
C LYS A 388 -2.07 11.96 7.86
N PRO A 389 -2.99 11.95 8.83
CA PRO A 389 -3.72 10.74 9.20
C PRO A 389 -4.61 10.29 8.04
N LEU A 390 -4.74 8.97 7.87
CA LEU A 390 -5.68 8.35 6.94
C LEU A 390 -6.73 7.60 7.77
N ASN A 391 -7.96 8.13 7.78
CA ASN A 391 -9.05 7.59 8.60
C ASN A 391 -10.16 7.06 7.68
N PRO A 392 -9.97 5.90 7.01
CA PRO A 392 -10.92 5.40 6.02
C PRO A 392 -12.28 4.99 6.61
N TYR A 393 -12.34 4.65 7.90
CA TYR A 393 -13.54 4.15 8.58
C TYR A 393 -14.06 5.08 9.70
N GLU A 394 -13.56 6.32 9.79
CA GLU A 394 -13.88 7.38 10.79
C GLU A 394 -13.65 7.03 12.27
N ALA A 395 -13.71 5.75 12.66
CA ALA A 395 -13.64 5.27 14.04
C ALA A 395 -12.22 4.84 14.48
N ILE A 396 -11.28 4.67 13.54
CA ILE A 396 -9.93 4.16 13.81
C ILE A 396 -8.92 5.09 13.13
N ASN A 397 -8.03 5.70 13.92
CA ASN A 397 -7.01 6.65 13.46
C ASN A 397 -5.59 6.04 13.49
N ASP A 398 -5.51 4.71 13.39
CA ASP A 398 -4.27 3.95 13.54
C ASP A 398 -3.33 4.03 12.32
N THR A 399 -3.69 4.80 11.29
CA THR A 399 -2.97 4.82 10.02
C THR A 399 -2.52 6.24 9.67
N ALA A 400 -1.24 6.36 9.33
CA ALA A 400 -0.60 7.62 9.01
C ALA A 400 0.09 7.56 7.65
N MET A 401 -0.08 8.60 6.86
CA MET A 401 0.69 8.84 5.65
C MET A 401 1.83 9.82 5.96
N LEU A 402 3.04 9.45 5.58
CA LEU A 402 4.27 10.24 5.68
C LEU A 402 4.86 10.44 4.29
N TRP A 403 5.42 11.61 4.01
CA TRP A 403 6.12 11.88 2.74
C TRP A 403 7.20 12.94 2.91
N GLY A 404 8.11 13.01 1.93
CA GLY A 404 9.20 14.00 1.95
C GLY A 404 8.72 15.45 1.86
N VAL A 405 9.52 16.35 2.41
CA VAL A 405 9.39 17.80 2.27
C VAL A 405 9.98 18.22 0.92
N LYS A 406 9.20 19.00 0.16
CA LYS A 406 9.60 19.49 -1.17
C LYS A 406 10.95 20.21 -1.10
N PHE A 407 11.84 19.92 -2.04
CA PHE A 407 13.20 20.49 -2.13
C PHE A 407 14.15 20.13 -0.99
N TYR A 408 13.79 19.16 -0.15
CA TYR A 408 14.66 18.70 0.95
C TYR A 408 14.91 17.19 0.85
N ASN A 409 13.85 16.40 0.99
CA ASN A 409 13.94 14.93 0.97
C ASN A 409 12.75 14.29 0.26
N ASP A 410 12.07 15.03 -0.63
CA ASP A 410 11.04 14.53 -1.54
C ASP A 410 11.59 13.70 -2.71
N PHE A 411 12.92 13.59 -2.80
CA PHE A 411 13.63 12.80 -3.80
C PHE A 411 14.47 11.71 -3.12
N LEU A 412 14.08 10.45 -3.30
CA LEU A 412 14.88 9.30 -2.87
C LEU A 412 15.72 8.81 -4.06
N MET A 413 17.01 9.14 -4.02
CA MET A 413 17.98 8.75 -5.04
C MET A 413 18.10 7.23 -5.15
N GLN A 414 18.58 6.77 -6.31
CA GLN A 414 19.02 5.41 -6.58
C GLN A 414 20.06 4.91 -5.56
N ALA A 415 20.32 3.60 -5.57
CA ALA A 415 21.25 2.95 -4.68
C ALA A 415 22.63 3.63 -4.64
N GLY A 416 23.12 3.89 -3.43
CA GLY A 416 24.37 4.59 -3.16
C GLY A 416 24.36 5.30 -1.80
N PRO A 417 25.40 6.11 -1.49
CA PRO A 417 25.52 6.80 -0.20
C PRO A 417 24.36 7.75 0.11
N LEU A 418 23.72 8.32 -0.92
CA LEU A 418 22.57 9.23 -0.81
C LEU A 418 21.23 8.52 -1.07
N GLY A 419 21.23 7.19 -1.23
CA GLY A 419 20.05 6.38 -1.52
C GLY A 419 19.19 6.09 -0.29
N ASN A 420 19.15 6.98 0.70
CA ASN A 420 18.29 6.82 1.86
C ASN A 420 17.68 8.15 2.32
N VAL A 421 16.52 8.04 2.98
CA VAL A 421 15.87 9.14 3.69
C VAL A 421 15.52 8.68 5.09
N GLN A 422 15.63 9.58 6.06
CA GLN A 422 15.45 9.26 7.48
C GLN A 422 14.58 10.32 8.15
N SER A 423 13.80 9.88 9.12
CA SER A 423 12.95 10.72 9.95
C SER A 423 12.87 10.16 11.35
N GLU A 424 12.52 11.02 12.29
CA GLU A 424 12.19 10.62 13.66
C GLU A 424 10.73 10.96 13.97
N LEU A 425 10.07 10.05 14.69
CA LEU A 425 8.71 10.19 15.17
C LEU A 425 8.77 10.24 16.69
N LEU A 426 8.16 11.25 17.30
CA LEU A 426 7.96 11.33 18.74
C LEU A 426 6.49 11.12 19.05
N PHE A 427 6.23 10.11 19.85
CA PHE A 427 4.90 9.73 20.25
C PHE A 427 4.71 9.94 21.74
N GLN A 428 3.55 10.45 22.13
CA GLN A 428 3.13 10.43 23.53
C GLN A 428 2.69 9.02 23.90
N LYS A 429 3.00 8.62 25.13
CA LYS A 429 2.54 7.37 25.71
C LYS A 429 1.13 7.55 26.23
N ASP A 430 0.23 6.70 25.76
CA ASP A 430 -1.03 6.47 26.43
C ASP A 430 -0.83 5.40 27.51
N LYS A 431 -1.15 5.76 28.76
CA LYS A 431 -1.00 4.88 29.93
C LYS A 431 -1.86 3.61 29.83
N SER A 432 -2.93 3.64 29.03
CA SER A 432 -3.85 2.51 28.90
C SER A 432 -3.41 1.48 27.86
N THR A 433 -2.70 1.91 26.82
CA THR A 433 -2.36 1.05 25.66
C THR A 433 -0.87 0.80 25.47
N PHE A 434 0.00 1.68 25.98
CA PHE A 434 1.44 1.58 25.75
C PHE A 434 2.04 0.38 26.48
N THR A 435 2.63 -0.53 25.71
CA THR A 435 3.38 -1.69 26.21
C THR A 435 4.55 -2.00 25.27
N PHE A 436 5.55 -2.71 25.78
CA PHE A 436 6.60 -3.31 24.96
C PHE A 436 6.37 -4.81 24.73
N GLU A 437 5.32 -5.37 25.32
CA GLU A 437 4.99 -6.76 25.15
C GLU A 437 4.61 -7.08 23.71
N LYS A 438 5.00 -8.28 23.26
CA LYS A 438 4.58 -8.86 21.97
C LYS A 438 4.84 -7.93 20.77
N GLY A 439 5.87 -7.10 20.84
CA GLY A 439 6.27 -6.24 19.74
C GLY A 439 5.31 -5.08 19.44
N TRP A 440 4.54 -4.62 20.43
CA TRP A 440 3.59 -3.52 20.27
C TRP A 440 4.18 -2.24 19.68
N ALA A 441 5.45 -1.92 19.98
CA ALA A 441 6.14 -0.73 19.47
C ALA A 441 6.47 -0.76 17.96
N PHE A 442 6.14 -1.86 17.27
CA PHE A 442 6.40 -2.07 15.86
C PHE A 442 5.10 -1.96 15.05
N PRO A 443 5.17 -1.45 13.81
CA PRO A 443 3.98 -1.26 12.99
C PRO A 443 3.37 -2.59 12.60
N ARG A 444 2.05 -2.57 12.41
CA ARG A 444 1.29 -3.73 11.94
C ARG A 444 1.47 -3.94 10.44
N ARG A 445 1.49 -2.84 9.69
CA ARG A 445 1.68 -2.81 8.23
C ARG A 445 2.42 -1.56 7.81
N ILE A 446 3.18 -1.68 6.72
CA ILE A 446 3.86 -0.57 6.07
C ILE A 446 3.61 -0.68 4.57
N TYR A 447 3.25 0.44 3.95
CA TYR A 447 3.15 0.56 2.51
C TYR A 447 4.12 1.62 2.00
N PHE A 448 4.82 1.34 0.91
CA PHE A 448 5.70 2.30 0.24
C PHE A 448 5.16 2.62 -1.15
N ASN A 449 4.85 3.89 -1.43
CA ASN A 449 4.17 4.33 -2.67
C ASN A 449 2.87 3.55 -2.96
N GLY A 450 2.23 3.08 -1.89
CA GLY A 450 1.04 2.26 -1.90
C GLY A 450 1.24 0.75 -2.10
N ASP A 451 2.48 0.27 -2.20
CA ASP A 451 2.77 -1.16 -2.23
C ASP A 451 2.98 -1.72 -0.84
N ASN A 452 2.35 -2.85 -0.51
CA ASN A 452 2.46 -3.46 0.81
C ASN A 452 3.84 -4.08 1.01
N CYS A 453 4.58 -3.62 2.01
CA CYS A 453 5.90 -4.16 2.33
C CYS A 453 5.78 -5.40 3.21
N VAL A 454 6.63 -6.39 2.93
CA VAL A 454 6.65 -7.62 3.72
C VAL A 454 7.28 -7.35 5.09
N MET A 455 6.49 -7.59 6.13
CA MET A 455 6.94 -7.51 7.53
C MET A 455 7.69 -8.80 7.92
N PRO A 456 8.69 -8.74 8.82
CA PRO A 456 9.19 -9.92 9.50
C PRO A 456 8.07 -10.64 10.26
N PRO A 457 8.23 -11.94 10.58
CA PRO A 457 7.22 -12.64 11.34
C PRO A 457 7.21 -12.12 12.80
N PRO A 458 6.04 -12.02 13.46
CA PRO A 458 5.92 -11.37 14.78
C PRO A 458 6.73 -12.02 15.91
N ASP A 459 7.02 -13.32 15.80
CA ASP A 459 7.87 -14.09 16.72
C ASP A 459 9.34 -13.62 16.70
N ALA A 460 9.79 -13.07 15.57
CA ALA A 460 11.12 -12.52 15.42
C ALA A 460 11.25 -11.09 15.94
N TYR A 461 10.17 -10.41 16.33
CA TYR A 461 10.22 -8.99 16.71
C TYR A 461 11.14 -8.77 17.93
N PRO A 462 11.88 -7.65 17.99
CA PRO A 462 12.73 -7.36 19.14
C PRO A 462 11.89 -7.29 20.43
N TYR A 463 12.08 -8.28 21.30
CA TYR A 463 11.45 -8.35 22.62
C TYR A 463 12.35 -7.76 23.71
N LEU A 464 11.75 -7.25 24.77
CA LEU A 464 12.50 -6.85 25.95
C LEU A 464 13.15 -8.10 26.56
N PRO A 465 14.46 -8.09 26.86
CA PRO A 465 15.07 -9.22 27.53
C PRO A 465 14.35 -9.46 28.87
N ASN A 466 13.89 -10.69 29.11
CA ASN A 466 13.31 -11.12 30.41
C ASN A 466 14.33 -11.08 31.57
N SER A 467 15.56 -10.64 31.28
CA SER A 467 16.62 -10.44 32.24
C SER A 467 16.41 -9.12 32.97
N SER A 468 15.79 -9.18 34.15
CA SER A 468 16.14 -8.19 35.16
C SER A 468 17.57 -8.50 35.58
N SER A 469 18.49 -7.56 35.45
CA SER A 469 19.70 -7.57 36.27
C SER A 469 19.23 -7.42 37.71
N ARG A 470 18.90 -8.54 38.37
CA ARG A 470 18.79 -8.53 39.84
C ARG A 470 20.16 -8.05 40.30
N PRO A 471 20.29 -6.89 40.95
CA PRO A 471 21.52 -6.62 41.64
C PRO A 471 21.70 -7.81 42.59
N TYR A 472 22.72 -8.63 42.35
CA TYR A 472 23.16 -9.62 43.31
C TYR A 472 23.75 -8.81 44.46
N ILE A 473 22.87 -8.26 45.29
CA ILE A 473 23.26 -7.70 46.57
C ILE A 473 23.68 -8.92 47.37
N SER A 474 24.99 -9.18 47.41
CA SER A 474 25.52 -10.30 48.13
C SER A 474 25.11 -10.13 49.60
N LEU A 475 24.45 -11.14 50.15
CA LEU A 475 24.07 -11.16 51.57
C LEU A 475 25.31 -10.91 52.45
N LEU A 476 26.48 -11.36 51.99
CA LEU A 476 27.78 -11.10 52.61
C LEU A 476 28.11 -9.60 52.63
N THR A 477 27.94 -8.88 51.52
CA THR A 477 28.18 -7.42 51.52
C THR A 477 27.24 -6.69 52.48
N LEU A 478 25.98 -7.11 52.58
CA LEU A 478 25.02 -6.50 53.49
C LEU A 478 25.36 -6.79 54.97
N MET A 479 25.76 -8.03 55.26
CA MET A 479 26.26 -8.43 56.59
C MET A 479 27.54 -7.69 56.96
N MET A 480 28.49 -7.54 56.04
CA MET A 480 29.74 -6.80 56.29
C MET A 480 29.48 -5.32 56.51
N THR A 481 28.55 -4.70 55.76
CA THR A 481 28.15 -3.30 56.02
C THR A 481 27.52 -3.14 57.41
N LEU A 482 26.65 -4.08 57.82
CA LEU A 482 26.02 -4.06 59.14
C LEU A 482 27.03 -4.29 60.29
N LEU A 483 27.96 -5.24 60.12
CA LEU A 483 29.04 -5.50 61.07
C LEU A 483 29.98 -4.30 61.19
N SER A 484 30.31 -3.66 60.07
CA SER A 484 31.15 -2.46 60.07
C SER A 484 30.45 -1.27 60.73
N SER A 485 29.13 -1.08 60.52
CA SER A 485 28.39 -0.03 61.21
C SER A 485 28.30 -0.30 62.71
N LEU A 486 28.04 -1.54 63.12
CA LEU A 486 28.03 -1.94 64.54
C LEU A 486 29.40 -1.74 65.19
N ALA A 487 30.49 -2.14 64.52
CA ALA A 487 31.85 -1.92 65.02
C ALA A 487 32.17 -0.42 65.17
N PHE A 488 31.74 0.41 64.21
CA PHE A 488 31.88 1.87 64.32
C PHE A 488 31.08 2.44 65.51
N PHE A 489 29.86 1.98 65.73
CA PHE A 489 29.04 2.38 66.88
C PHE A 489 29.66 1.95 68.22
N PHE A 490 30.22 0.74 68.31
CA PHE A 490 30.90 0.28 69.54
C PHE A 490 32.27 0.91 69.77
N ALA A 491 32.96 1.39 68.73
CA ALA A 491 34.22 2.10 68.87
C ALA A 491 34.06 3.58 69.29
N HIS A 492 32.85 4.13 69.18
CA HIS A 492 32.53 5.54 69.50
C HIS A 492 31.47 5.67 70.63
N ALA A 493 31.11 4.58 71.28
CA ALA A 493 30.37 4.53 72.54
C ALA A 493 31.35 4.24 73.68
#